data_AF-A0A9R0ZWX6-F1
#
_entry.id   AF-A0A9R0ZWX6-F1
#
_cell.length_a   1.000
_cell.length_b   1.000
_cell.length_c   1.000
_cell.angle_alpha   90.00
_cell.angle_beta   90.00
_cell.angle_gamma   90.00
#
_symmetry.space_group_name_H-M   'P 1'
#
loop_
_entity.id
_entity.type
_entity.pdbx_description
1 polymer ?
#
loop_
_entity_poly.entity_id
_entity_poly.type
_entity_poly.pdbx_seq_one_letter_code
_entity_poly.pdbx_strand_id
1 'polypeptide(L)'
;MCGRLTFCYWVVAAVPFYLATWEHYFTNTLILPVINGPTEGLMLIYVSHLFTCFTGAEWWAQDFRKSLPLISLVPLPFVPEIPLYVIVLILMITFAVIPTVGSK
;
A
#
# COMPACT_ATOMS: atom_id res chain seq x y z
N MET A 1 0.38 2.88 -10.38
CA MET A 1 1.81 3.03 -10.02
C MET A 1 2.49 4.02 -10.96
N CYS A 2 2.86 5.20 -10.51
CA CYS A 2 3.46 6.24 -11.37
C CYS A 2 4.51 7.04 -10.57
N GLY A 3 5.51 7.59 -11.28
CA GLY A 3 6.49 8.52 -10.74
C GLY A 3 7.64 7.89 -9.95
N ARG A 4 8.41 8.74 -9.26
CA ARG A 4 9.67 8.38 -8.55
C ARG A 4 9.47 7.42 -7.37
N LEU A 5 8.26 7.34 -6.82
CA LEU A 5 7.94 6.49 -5.67
C LEU A 5 7.51 5.06 -6.06
N THR A 6 7.47 4.74 -7.35
CA THR A 6 7.08 3.39 -7.82
C THR A 6 7.93 2.29 -7.18
N PHE A 7 9.23 2.53 -7.04
CA PHE A 7 10.15 1.61 -6.36
C PHE A 7 9.80 1.39 -4.88
N CYS A 8 9.33 2.43 -4.19
CA CYS A 8 8.95 2.35 -2.77
C CYS A 8 7.81 1.36 -2.54
N TYR A 9 6.86 1.22 -3.48
CA TYR A 9 5.81 0.21 -3.35
C TYR A 9 6.38 -1.21 -3.34
N TRP A 10 7.30 -1.50 -4.25
CA TRP A 10 7.94 -2.80 -4.30
C TRP A 10 8.69 -3.09 -2.99
N VAL A 11 9.44 -2.10 -2.47
CA VAL A 11 10.15 -2.23 -1.19
C VAL A 11 9.18 -2.50 -0.04
N VAL A 12 8.07 -1.78 0.03
CA VAL A 12 7.05 -1.93 1.10
C VAL A 12 6.38 -3.30 1.07
N ALA A 13 6.23 -3.94 -0.10
CA ALA A 13 5.72 -5.31 -0.17
C ALA A 13 6.81 -6.38 0.08
N ALA A 14 7.99 -6.22 -0.51
CA ALA A 14 9.00 -7.26 -0.54
C ALA A 14 9.76 -7.38 0.79
N VAL A 15 10.10 -6.25 1.42
CA VAL A 15 10.95 -6.25 2.62
C VAL A 15 10.27 -6.90 3.83
N PRO A 16 8.99 -6.60 4.19
CA PRO A 16 8.34 -7.25 5.32
C PRO A 16 8.23 -8.77 5.15
N PHE A 17 7.93 -9.24 3.93
CA PHE A 17 7.87 -10.66 3.62
C PHE A 17 9.25 -11.32 3.72
N TYR A 18 10.29 -10.67 3.20
CA TYR A 18 11.66 -11.15 3.32
C TYR A 18 12.09 -11.27 4.79
N LEU A 19 11.80 -10.26 5.62
CA LEU A 19 12.16 -10.30 7.03
C LEU A 19 11.40 -11.39 7.81
N ALA A 20 10.12 -11.62 7.51
CA ALA A 20 9.36 -12.71 8.11
C ALA A 20 9.95 -14.09 7.77
N THR A 21 10.39 -14.28 6.52
CA THR A 21 11.03 -15.55 6.09
C THR A 21 12.47 -15.68 6.60
N TRP A 22 13.18 -14.57 6.79
CA TRP A 22 14.48 -14.53 7.44
C TRP A 22 14.38 -14.96 8.91
N GLU A 23 13.40 -14.46 9.66
CA GLU A 23 13.15 -14.90 11.04
C GLU A 23 12.82 -16.38 11.09
N HIS A 24 11.91 -16.85 10.23
CA HIS A 24 11.57 -18.27 10.11
C HIS A 24 12.80 -19.17 9.89
N TYR A 25 13.77 -18.73 9.09
CA TYR A 25 14.99 -19.51 8.84
C TYR A 25 15.78 -19.79 10.13
N PHE A 26 15.81 -18.83 11.08
CA PHE A 26 16.53 -19.00 12.33
C PHE A 26 15.68 -19.63 13.45
N THR A 27 14.37 -19.36 13.49
CA THR A 27 13.47 -19.84 14.55
C THR A 27 12.81 -21.19 14.22
N ASN A 28 12.80 -21.59 12.94
CA ASN A 28 12.03 -22.72 12.40
C ASN A 28 10.52 -22.62 12.67
N THR A 29 10.01 -21.41 12.96
CA THR A 29 8.59 -21.17 13.21
C THR A 29 8.11 -19.99 12.38
N LEU A 30 6.99 -20.19 11.68
CA LEU A 30 6.40 -19.14 10.83
C LEU A 30 5.20 -18.57 11.56
N ILE A 31 5.33 -17.34 12.07
CA ILE A 31 4.23 -16.66 12.75
C ILE A 31 3.36 -16.00 11.68
N LEU A 32 2.20 -16.60 11.42
CA LEU A 32 1.21 -16.14 10.44
C LEU A 32 -0.13 -15.90 11.14
N PRO A 33 -0.30 -14.76 11.82
CA PRO A 33 -1.63 -14.33 12.25
C PRO A 33 -2.54 -14.12 11.03
N VAL A 34 -3.85 -14.05 11.28
CA VAL A 34 -4.86 -13.76 10.24
C VAL A 34 -4.57 -12.44 9.52
N ILE A 35 -4.00 -11.45 10.22
CA ILE A 35 -3.50 -10.20 9.65
C ILE A 35 -2.01 -10.11 9.99
N ASN A 36 -1.13 -10.35 9.02
CA ASN A 36 0.31 -10.43 9.28
C ASN A 36 1.06 -9.15 8.85
N GLY A 37 0.49 -8.36 7.94
CA GLY A 37 1.11 -7.20 7.31
C GLY A 37 1.63 -7.52 5.91
N PRO A 38 2.62 -8.42 5.74
CA PRO A 38 3.19 -8.75 4.44
C PRO A 38 2.19 -9.30 3.42
N THR A 39 1.29 -10.21 3.82
CA THR A 39 0.32 -10.83 2.92
C THR A 39 -0.72 -9.82 2.45
N GLU A 40 -1.23 -8.98 3.36
CA GLU A 40 -2.20 -7.93 3.01
C GLU A 40 -1.54 -6.84 2.15
N GLY A 41 -0.29 -6.49 2.45
CA GLY A 41 0.51 -5.55 1.66
C GLY A 41 0.71 -6.04 0.21
N LEU A 42 1.04 -7.32 0.02
CA LEU A 42 1.13 -7.93 -1.31
C LEU A 42 -0.23 -7.95 -2.02
N MET A 43 -1.31 -8.30 -1.32
CA MET A 43 -2.66 -8.29 -1.88
C MET A 43 -3.05 -6.89 -2.39
N LEU A 44 -2.79 -5.85 -1.60
CA LEU A 44 -3.04 -4.46 -1.99
C LEU A 44 -2.26 -4.06 -3.25
N ILE A 45 -1.00 -4.50 -3.36
CA ILE A 45 -0.21 -4.25 -4.57
C ILE A 45 -0.80 -4.98 -5.78
N TYR A 46 -1.22 -6.23 -5.67
CA TYR A 46 -1.84 -6.95 -6.78
C TYR A 46 -3.13 -6.29 -7.24
N VAL A 47 -4.01 -5.93 -6.31
CA VAL A 47 -5.24 -5.21 -6.61
C VAL A 47 -4.95 -3.86 -7.28
N SER A 48 -3.95 -3.12 -6.79
CA SER A 48 -3.55 -1.84 -7.39
C SER A 48 -3.03 -2.00 -8.83
N HIS A 49 -2.28 -3.06 -9.14
CA HIS A 49 -1.80 -3.34 -10.49
C HIS A 49 -2.93 -3.78 -11.42
N LEU A 50 -3.82 -4.64 -10.95
CA LEU A 50 -5.02 -5.02 -11.69
C LEU A 50 -5.87 -3.79 -12.02
N PHE A 51 -6.10 -2.92 -11.03
CA PHE A 51 -6.83 -1.67 -11.26
C PHE A 51 -6.10 -0.73 -12.23
N THR A 52 -4.76 -0.66 -12.15
CA THR A 52 -3.94 0.11 -13.10
C THR A 52 -4.10 -0.41 -14.52
N CYS A 53 -4.30 -1.71 -14.73
CA CYS A 53 -4.55 -2.30 -16.05
C CYS A 53 -5.80 -1.71 -16.71
N PHE A 54 -6.86 -1.44 -15.92
CA PHE A 54 -8.12 -0.89 -16.43
C PHE A 54 -8.12 0.64 -16.56
N THR A 55 -7.46 1.34 -15.64
CA THR A 55 -7.56 2.81 -15.52
C THR A 55 -6.35 3.57 -16.06
N GLY A 56 -5.23 2.87 -16.30
CA GLY A 56 -3.97 3.47 -16.71
C GLY A 56 -3.14 4.04 -15.55
N ALA A 57 -1.86 4.29 -15.80
CA ALA A 57 -0.94 4.83 -14.79
C ALA A 57 -1.24 6.29 -14.43
N GLU A 58 -1.72 7.07 -15.40
CA GLU A 58 -2.09 8.49 -15.30
C GLU A 58 -3.13 8.74 -14.20
N TRP A 59 -4.09 7.81 -14.02
CA TRP A 59 -5.15 7.94 -13.02
C TRP A 59 -4.60 8.09 -11.60
N TRP A 60 -3.50 7.42 -11.28
CA TRP A 60 -2.88 7.51 -9.96
C TRP A 60 -2.16 8.83 -9.69
N ALA A 61 -1.78 9.56 -10.75
CA ALA A 61 -1.13 10.87 -10.64
C ALA A 61 -2.16 12.00 -10.41
N GLN A 62 -3.45 11.72 -10.58
CA GLN A 62 -4.52 12.68 -10.33
C GLN A 62 -4.68 12.97 -8.83
N ASP A 63 -5.18 14.17 -8.54
CA ASP A 63 -5.52 14.58 -7.19
C ASP A 63 -6.63 13.71 -6.63
N PHE A 64 -6.49 13.31 -5.37
CA PHE A 64 -7.47 12.49 -4.64
C PHE A 64 -8.93 12.95 -4.84
N ARG A 65 -9.17 14.27 -4.81
CA ARG A 65 -10.51 14.85 -4.97
C ARG A 65 -11.10 14.63 -6.36
N LYS A 66 -10.26 14.65 -7.40
CA LYS A 66 -10.69 14.51 -8.80
C LYS A 66 -10.97 13.06 -9.16
N SER A 67 -10.30 12.13 -8.49
CA SER A 67 -10.40 10.70 -8.78
C SER A 67 -11.63 10.03 -8.15
N LEU A 68 -12.27 10.66 -7.16
CA LEU A 68 -13.49 10.16 -6.51
C LEU A 68 -14.63 11.19 -6.67
N PRO A 69 -15.51 11.02 -7.68
CA PRO A 69 -16.54 12.01 -7.98
C PRO A 69 -17.51 12.26 -6.81
N LEU A 70 -17.78 11.26 -5.97
CA LEU A 70 -18.62 11.41 -4.77
C LEU A 70 -17.98 12.31 -3.69
N ILE A 71 -16.65 12.31 -3.57
CA ILE A 71 -15.93 13.13 -2.58
C ILE A 71 -15.73 14.56 -3.10
N SER A 72 -15.68 14.75 -4.42
CA SER A 72 -15.63 16.09 -5.03
C SER A 72 -16.86 16.96 -4.71
N LEU A 73 -17.98 16.33 -4.34
CA LEU A 73 -19.21 17.02 -3.93
C LEU A 73 -19.11 17.64 -2.53
N VAL A 74 -18.22 17.12 -1.67
CA VAL A 74 -18.04 17.61 -0.31
C VAL A 74 -16.86 18.60 -0.31
N PRO A 75 -17.08 19.90 -0.04
CA PRO A 75 -15.98 20.84 0.08
C PRO A 75 -15.14 20.47 1.30
N LEU A 76 -13.94 19.96 1.06
CA LEU A 76 -12.92 19.66 2.07
C LEU A 76 -11.84 20.77 2.01
N PRO A 77 -12.07 21.93 2.66
CA PRO A 77 -11.18 23.10 2.55
C PRO A 77 -9.77 22.87 3.11
N PHE A 78 -9.58 21.85 3.95
CA PHE A 78 -8.30 21.60 4.65
C PHE A 78 -7.48 20.43 4.10
N VAL A 79 -7.93 19.75 3.05
CA VAL A 79 -7.20 18.60 2.49
C VAL A 79 -6.24 19.09 1.40
N PRO A 80 -4.91 18.94 1.52
CA PRO A 80 -3.99 19.38 0.46
C PRO A 80 -4.26 18.64 -0.86
N GLU A 81 -3.84 19.23 -1.99
CA GLU A 81 -3.83 18.53 -3.28
C GLU A 81 -2.72 17.47 -3.26
N ILE A 82 -3.11 16.23 -2.89
CA ILE A 82 -2.21 15.09 -2.79
C ILE A 82 -2.56 14.11 -3.91
N PRO A 83 -1.57 13.67 -4.70
CA PRO A 83 -1.76 12.63 -5.70
C PRO A 83 -2.19 11.31 -5.05
N LEU A 84 -3.09 10.59 -5.71
CA LEU A 84 -3.60 9.31 -5.21
C LEU A 84 -2.50 8.29 -4.87
N TYR A 85 -1.46 8.22 -5.69
CA TYR A 85 -0.37 7.27 -5.46
C TYR A 85 0.25 7.49 -4.07
N VAL A 86 0.50 8.73 -3.65
CA VAL A 86 1.09 9.03 -2.33
C VAL A 86 0.21 8.51 -1.20
N ILE A 87 -1.11 8.70 -1.30
CA ILE A 87 -2.07 8.25 -0.29
C ILE A 87 -2.07 6.73 -0.18
N VAL A 88 -2.11 6.03 -1.32
CA VAL A 88 -2.07 4.57 -1.35
C VAL A 88 -0.75 4.05 -0.79
N LEU A 89 0.38 4.69 -1.09
CA LEU A 89 1.67 4.30 -0.55
C LEU A 89 1.69 4.42 0.99
N ILE A 90 1.19 5.53 1.54
CA ILE A 90 1.10 5.72 2.99
C ILE A 90 0.22 4.63 3.62
N LEU A 91 -0.94 4.35 3.02
CA LEU A 91 -1.85 3.30 3.49
C LEU A 91 -1.17 1.93 3.46
N MET A 92 -0.48 1.59 2.38
CA MET A 92 0.26 0.34 2.29
C MET A 92 1.35 0.22 3.34
N ILE A 93 2.07 1.31 3.65
CA ILE A 93 3.06 1.33 4.73
C ILE A 93 2.39 1.06 6.09
N THR A 94 1.27 1.72 6.40
CA THR A 94 0.59 1.49 7.68
C THR A 94 0.08 0.06 7.81
N PHE A 95 -0.53 -0.49 6.75
CA PHE A 95 -0.99 -1.88 6.75
C PHE A 95 0.15 -2.90 6.76
N ALA A 96 1.31 -2.58 6.19
CA ALA A 96 2.47 -3.45 6.26
C ALA A 96 3.17 -3.39 7.62
N VAL A 97 3.28 -2.21 8.24
CA VAL A 97 4.10 -2.02 9.45
C VAL A 97 3.33 -2.29 10.74
N ILE A 98 2.10 -1.79 10.87
CA ILE A 98 1.35 -1.86 12.14
C ILE A 98 1.10 -3.32 12.56
N PRO A 99 0.58 -4.22 11.69
CA PRO A 99 0.33 -5.60 12.08
C PRO A 99 1.62 -6.36 12.37
N THR A 100 2.69 -6.10 11.62
CA THR A 100 3.99 -6.76 11.84
C THR A 100 4.60 -6.41 13.19
N VAL A 101 4.46 -5.18 13.66
CA VAL A 101 4.95 -4.79 15.01
C VAL A 101 3.97 -5.20 16.12
N GLY A 102 2.67 -5.20 15.83
CA GLY A 102 1.60 -5.52 16.79
C GLY A 102 1.35 -7.00 17.01
N SER A 103 1.76 -7.89 16.09
CA SER A 103 1.52 -9.34 16.13
C SER A 103 2.44 -10.11 17.10
N LYS A 104 2.86 -9.49 18.20
CA LYS A 104 3.62 -10.20 19.24
C LYS A 104 2.76 -11.15 20.06
#